data_AF-A0A4Q4CRH5-F1
#
_entry.id   AF-A0A4Q4CRH5-F1
#
_cell.length_a   1.000
_cell.length_b   1.000
_cell.length_c   1.000
_cell.angle_alpha   90.00
_cell.angle_beta   90.00
_cell.angle_gamma   90.00
#
_symmetry.space_group_name_H-M   'P 1'
#
loop_
_entity.id
_entity.type
_entity.pdbx_description
1 polymer ?
#
loop_
_entity_poly.entity_id
_entity_poly.type
_entity_poly.pdbx_seq_one_letter_code
_entity_poly.pdbx_strand_id
1 'polypeptide(L)' 'DFTLVDMGRQRTIEESWIVSPCGWTPFAGTRCQGWPVGTIIRGEVAMRDDEVIGSPRGTPVRFAEARGA' A
#
# COMPACT_ATOMS: atom_id res chain seq x y z
N ASP A 1 0.37 10.56 -6.16
CA ASP A 1 -0.01 9.37 -5.39
C ASP A 1 0.14 9.68 -3.92
N PHE A 2 -0.78 9.17 -3.11
CA PHE A 2 -0.88 9.51 -1.70
C PHE A 2 -1.28 8.29 -0.88
N THR A 3 -0.83 8.24 0.37
CA THR A 3 -1.27 7.27 1.37
C THR A 3 -1.77 8.06 2.58
N LEU A 4 -2.97 7.74 3.05
CA LEU A 4 -3.50 8.24 4.31
C LEU A 4 -3.04 7.31 5.43
N VAL A 5 -2.44 7.89 6.46
CA VAL A 5 -1.93 7.16 7.62
C VAL A 5 -2.64 7.69 8.87
N ASP A 6 -3.29 6.79 9.61
CA ASP A 6 -3.77 7.06 10.96
C ASP A 6 -2.58 6.97 11.92
N MET A 7 -2.04 8.15 12.27
CA MET A 7 -0.91 8.26 13.18
C MET A 7 -1.22 7.83 14.61
N GLY A 8 -2.49 7.76 15.02
CA GLY A 8 -2.91 7.31 16.34
C GLY A 8 -3.08 5.79 16.43
N ARG A 9 -3.26 5.10 15.31
CA ARG A 9 -3.49 3.64 15.28
C ARG A 9 -2.22 2.84 15.55
N GLN A 10 -2.35 1.88 16.48
CA GLN A 10 -1.33 0.88 16.77
C GLN A 10 -1.86 -0.52 16.50
N ARG A 11 -1.08 -1.35 15.80
CA ARG A 11 -1.45 -2.74 15.47
C ARG A 11 -0.22 -3.63 15.44
N THR A 12 -0.42 -4.92 15.72
CA THR A 12 0.58 -5.96 15.45
C THR A 12 0.38 -6.49 14.05
N ILE A 13 1.44 -6.67 13.28
CA ILE A 13 1.40 -7.27 11.95
C ILE A 13 1.18 -8.79 12.09
N GLU A 14 0.17 -9.33 11.40
CA GLU A 14 -0.13 -10.76 11.36
C GLU A 14 -0.01 -11.29 9.93
N GLU A 15 0.37 -12.55 9.77
CA GLU A 15 0.46 -13.19 8.45
C GLU A 15 -0.92 -13.43 7.83
N SER A 16 -1.96 -13.57 8.67
CA SER A 16 -3.34 -13.93 8.30
C SER A 16 -3.97 -13.00 7.25
N TRP A 17 -3.50 -11.76 7.13
CA TRP A 17 -4.02 -10.76 6.19
C TRP A 17 -3.00 -10.35 5.10
N ILE A 18 -1.88 -11.06 4.96
CA ILE A 18 -0.90 -10.75 3.92
C ILE A 18 -1.42 -11.20 2.56
N VAL A 19 -1.69 -10.23 1.70
CA VAL A 19 -2.21 -10.44 0.33
C VAL A 19 -1.14 -10.79 -0.70
N SER A 20 0.15 -10.74 -0.34
CA SER A 20 1.22 -11.08 -1.28
C SER A 20 1.14 -12.57 -1.65
N PRO A 21 1.54 -12.96 -2.88
CA PRO A 21 1.47 -14.36 -3.30
C PRO A 21 2.25 -15.36 -2.43
N CYS A 22 3.29 -14.91 -1.72
CA CYS A 22 4.04 -15.77 -0.80
C CYS A 22 3.33 -15.98 0.54
N GLY A 23 2.35 -15.15 0.89
CA GLY A 23 1.51 -15.32 2.08
C GLY A 23 2.21 -15.11 3.43
N TRP A 24 3.43 -14.59 3.44
CA TRP A 24 4.21 -14.34 4.67
C TRP A 24 4.89 -12.98 4.66
N THR A 25 5.30 -12.52 5.84
CA THR A 25 6.05 -11.27 6.01
C THR A 25 7.11 -11.43 7.11
N PRO A 26 8.33 -10.88 6.95
CA PRO A 26 9.34 -10.92 8.01
C PRO A 26 8.96 -10.08 9.23
N PHE A 27 7.90 -9.27 9.12
CA PHE A 27 7.45 -8.37 10.18
C PHE A 27 6.32 -8.95 11.04
N ALA A 28 5.92 -10.21 10.84
CA ALA A 28 4.89 -10.85 11.65
C ALA A 28 5.25 -10.76 13.16
N GLY A 29 4.28 -10.41 14.00
CA GLY A 29 4.45 -10.16 15.43
C GLY A 29 5.00 -8.77 15.79
N THR A 30 5.35 -7.94 14.80
CA THR A 30 5.84 -6.56 15.05
C THR A 30 4.67 -5.63 15.37
N ARG A 31 4.75 -4.92 16.50
CA ARG A 31 3.80 -3.84 16.83
C ARG A 31 4.26 -2.52 16.21
N CYS A 32 3.40 -1.91 15.40
CA CYS A 32 3.67 -0.66 14.69
C CYS A 32 2.70 0.45 15.15
N GLN A 33 3.18 1.70 15.12
CA GLN A 33 2.41 2.93 15.29
C GLN A 33 2.35 3.65 13.95
N GLY A 34 1.17 4.17 13.59
CA GLY A 34 0.95 4.76 12.27
C GLY A 34 0.52 3.67 11.31
N TRP A 35 -0.77 3.64 10.97
CA TRP A 35 -1.34 2.59 10.13
C TRP A 35 -1.90 3.16 8.82
N PRO A 36 -1.52 2.63 7.65
CA PRO A 36 -2.11 3.05 6.39
C PRO A 36 -3.60 2.65 6.34
N VAL A 37 -4.48 3.62 6.11
CA VAL A 37 -5.94 3.42 6.05
C VAL A 37 -6.52 3.68 4.66
N GLY A 38 -5.72 4.24 3.75
CA GLY A 38 -6.10 4.38 2.36
C GLY A 38 -4.93 4.71 1.45
N THR A 39 -5.01 4.28 0.20
CA THR A 39 -4.01 4.53 -0.84
C THR A 39 -4.69 5.04 -2.10
N ILE A 40 -4.21 6.15 -2.65
CA ILE A 40 -4.71 6.77 -3.87
C ILE A 40 -3.58 6.79 -4.92
N ILE A 41 -3.83 6.12 -6.04
CA ILE A 41 -2.92 6.04 -7.17
C ILE A 41 -3.55 6.82 -8.32
N ARG A 42 -2.89 7.90 -8.77
CA ARG A 42 -3.35 8.75 -9.89
C ARG A 42 -4.80 9.27 -9.76
N GLY A 43 -5.25 9.55 -8.54
CA GLY A 43 -6.60 10.05 -8.26
C GLY A 43 -7.65 8.96 -7.98
N GLU A 44 -7.30 7.68 -8.16
CA GLU A 44 -8.18 6.54 -7.91
C GLU A 44 -7.85 5.87 -6.57
N VAL A 45 -8.88 5.47 -5.82
CA VAL A 45 -8.71 4.73 -4.56
C VAL A 45 -8.33 3.28 -4.87
N ALA A 46 -7.15 2.86 -4.44
CA ALA A 46 -6.61 1.51 -4.66
C ALA A 46 -6.72 0.61 -3.42
N MET A 47 -6.76 1.20 -2.23
CA MET A 47 -6.99 0.50 -0.97
C MET A 47 -7.75 1.43 -0.02
N ARG A 48 -8.69 0.90 0.75
CA ARG A 48 -9.36 1.61 1.85
C ARG A 48 -9.71 0.63 2.96
N ASP A 49 -9.51 1.03 4.21
CA ASP A 49 -9.91 0.28 5.40
C ASP A 49 -9.47 -1.20 5.35
N ASP A 50 -8.19 -1.42 5.03
CA ASP A 50 -7.53 -2.74 4.90
C ASP A 50 -7.96 -3.59 3.68
N GLU A 51 -8.83 -3.10 2.80
CA GLU A 51 -9.26 -3.81 1.59
C GLU A 51 -8.65 -3.24 0.30
N VAL A 52 -8.10 -4.11 -0.56
CA VAL A 52 -7.66 -3.73 -1.91
C VAL A 52 -8.87 -3.61 -2.82
N ILE A 53 -8.96 -2.49 -3.55
CA ILE A 53 -10.14 -2.15 -4.36
C ILE A 53 -9.80 -2.25 -5.85
N GLY A 54 -10.60 -3.03 -6.57
CA GLY A 54 -10.53 -3.13 -8.02
C GLY A 54 -9.36 -3.97 -8.54
N SER A 55 -9.05 -3.80 -9.82
CA SER A 55 -7.94 -4.47 -10.50
C SER A 55 -6.67 -3.61 -10.51
N PRO A 56 -5.48 -4.19 -10.78
CA PRO A 56 -4.26 -3.43 -10.97
C PRO A 56 -4.37 -2.39 -12.09
N ARG A 57 -4.02 -1.13 -11.80
CA ARG A 57 -4.14 0.03 -12.72
C ARG A 57 -2.82 0.79 -12.92
N GLY A 58 -1.69 0.18 -12.56
CA GLY A 58 -0.38 0.81 -12.67
C GLY A 58 -0.03 1.20 -14.11
N THR A 59 0.74 2.27 -14.28
CA THR A 59 1.29 2.68 -15.58
C THR A 59 2.78 2.97 -15.41
N PRO A 60 3.63 2.57 -16.38
CA PRO A 60 5.06 2.87 -16.32
C PRO A 60 5.33 4.35 -16.10
N VAL A 61 6.30 4.66 -15.23
CA VAL A 61 6.81 6.01 -15.05
C VAL A 61 7.75 6.32 -16.21
N ARG A 62 7.65 7.53 -16.78
CA ARG A 62 8.62 8.04 -17.75
C ARG A 62 9.65 8.88 -17.02
N PHE A 63 10.88 8.39 -16.97
CA PHE A 63 12.02 9.12 -16.44
C PHE A 63 12.34 10.33 -17.31
N ALA A 64 12.93 11.36 -16.71
CA ALA A 64 13.23 12.61 -17.42
C ALA A 64 14.23 12.38 -18.57
N GLU A 65 15.20 11.50 -18.34
CA GLU A 65 16.25 11.09 -19.27
C GLU A 65 15.72 10.28 -20.47
N ALA A 66 14.53 9.67 -20.33
CA ALA A 66 13.87 8.88 -21.37
C ALA A 66 12.91 9.70 -22.25
N ARG A 67 12.83 11.01 -22.03
CA ARG A 67 12.12 11.92 -22.93
C ARG A 67 13.07 12.22 -24.09
N GLY A 68 12.84 11.59 -25.24
CA GLY A 68 13.49 12.00 -26.49
C GLY A 68 13.29 13.51 -26.71
N ALA A 69 14.25 14.15 -27.40
CA ALA A 69 14.23 15.58 -27.72
C ALA A 69 12.88 16.03 -28.31
#